data_AF-E4ZAE0-F1
#
_entry.id   AF-E4ZAE0-F1
#
_cell.length_a   1.000
_cell.length_b   1.000
_cell.length_c   1.000
_cell.angle_alpha   90.00
_cell.angle_beta   90.00
_cell.angle_gamma   90.00
#
_symmetry.space_group_name_H-M   'P 1'
#
loop_
_entity.id
_entity.type
_entity.pdbx_description
1 polymer ?
#
loop_
_entity_poly.entity_id
_entity_poly.type
_entity_poly.pdbx_seq_one_letter_code
_entity_poly.pdbx_strand_id
1 'polypeptide(L)'
;MDYLPEAARITKTGGEIVINGTSNNKYLRGIPNEAELARMGLRLKYNGPLKEEFKQLKFQKSDGRQLVSDELKTIVFEKVK
;
A
#
# COMPACT_ATOMS: atom_id res chain seq x y z
N MET A 1 -6.00 -12.01 -5.37
CA MET A 1 -7.03 -11.32 -4.57
C MET A 1 -6.89 -9.86 -4.92
N ASP A 2 -7.88 -9.30 -5.61
CA ASP A 2 -7.80 -7.95 -6.17
C ASP A 2 -8.41 -6.96 -5.17
N TYR A 3 -7.59 -6.46 -4.26
CA TYR A 3 -8.01 -5.66 -3.10
C TYR A 3 -8.24 -4.19 -3.46
N LEU A 4 -7.56 -3.71 -4.50
CA LEU A 4 -7.46 -2.29 -4.78
C LEU A 4 -8.80 -1.67 -5.24
N PRO A 5 -9.63 -2.34 -6.05
CA PRO A 5 -10.96 -1.82 -6.41
C PRO A 5 -11.86 -1.58 -5.19
N GLU A 6 -11.89 -2.52 -4.24
CA GLU A 6 -12.71 -2.38 -3.04
C GLU A 6 -12.14 -1.32 -2.09
N ALA A 7 -10.81 -1.27 -1.93
CA ALA A 7 -10.15 -0.21 -1.17
C ALA A 7 -10.45 1.18 -1.77
N ALA A 8 -10.44 1.31 -3.10
CA ALA A 8 -10.82 2.54 -3.79
C ALA A 8 -12.28 2.92 -3.56
N ARG A 9 -13.19 1.93 -3.50
CA ARG A 9 -14.64 2.16 -3.29
C ARG A 9 -14.95 2.72 -1.90
N ILE A 10 -14.27 2.23 -0.86
CA ILE A 10 -14.52 2.63 0.53
C ILE A 10 -13.73 3.87 0.97
N THR A 11 -12.65 4.22 0.25
CA THR A 11 -11.83 5.39 0.56
C THR A 11 -12.55 6.65 0.09
N LYS A 12 -12.68 7.64 0.99
CA LYS A 12 -13.22 8.97 0.66
C LYS A 12 -12.23 9.75 -0.18
N THR A 13 -12.70 10.65 -1.02
CA THR A 13 -11.86 11.60 -1.78
C THR A 13 -10.94 12.38 -0.83
N GLY A 14 -9.66 12.47 -1.18
CA GLY A 14 -8.58 13.00 -0.33
C GLY A 14 -7.99 11.99 0.67
N GLY A 15 -8.59 10.81 0.80
CA GLY A 15 -8.10 9.72 1.64
C GLY A 15 -6.96 8.93 1.00
N GLU A 16 -6.23 8.18 1.82
CA GLU A 16 -5.07 7.40 1.42
C GLU A 16 -5.25 5.91 1.69
N ILE A 17 -4.83 5.09 0.73
CA ILE A 17 -4.67 3.65 0.88
C ILE A 17 -3.17 3.40 1.06
N VAL A 18 -2.78 3.01 2.27
CA VAL A 18 -1.38 2.77 2.63
C VAL A 18 -1.12 1.27 2.75
N ILE A 19 -0.06 0.80 2.10
CA ILE A 19 0.37 -0.60 2.13
C ILE A 19 1.80 -0.64 2.60
N ASN A 20 2.01 -1.25 3.76
CA ASN A 20 3.33 -1.55 4.31
C ASN A 20 3.57 -3.05 4.21
N GLY A 21 4.71 -3.45 3.64
CA GLY A 21 5.02 -4.86 3.51
C GLY A 21 6.35 -5.11 2.80
N THR A 22 6.78 -6.36 2.79
CA THR A 22 7.98 -6.76 2.06
C THR A 22 7.71 -6.85 0.56
N SER A 23 8.77 -6.90 -0.25
CA SER A 23 8.68 -7.13 -1.71
C SER A 23 7.92 -8.43 -2.07
N ASN A 24 7.88 -9.40 -1.16
CA ASN A 24 7.14 -10.65 -1.32
C ASN A 24 5.65 -10.55 -0.96
N ASN A 25 5.18 -9.44 -0.42
CA ASN A 25 3.77 -9.24 -0.14
C ASN A 25 2.96 -9.20 -1.44
N LYS A 26 1.91 -10.03 -1.52
CA LYS A 26 1.03 -10.13 -2.69
C LYS A 26 0.35 -8.80 -3.06
N TYR A 27 0.15 -7.90 -2.10
CA TYR A 27 -0.48 -6.60 -2.34
C TYR A 27 0.48 -5.56 -2.93
N LEU A 28 1.78 -5.85 -2.88
CA LEU A 28 2.86 -5.01 -3.39
C LEU A 28 3.39 -5.48 -4.76
N ARG A 29 2.79 -6.56 -5.31
CA ARG A 29 3.07 -7.12 -6.63
C ARG A 29 1.97 -6.70 -7.61
N GLY A 30 2.33 -6.42 -8.86
CA GLY A 30 1.36 -6.05 -9.89
C GLY A 30 0.66 -4.73 -9.60
N ILE A 31 1.43 -3.71 -9.19
CA ILE A 31 0.90 -2.35 -8.99
C ILE A 31 0.29 -1.89 -10.33
N PRO A 32 -1.01 -1.52 -10.37
CA PRO A 32 -1.63 -1.04 -11.59
C PRO A 32 -0.93 0.19 -12.12
N ASN A 33 -0.93 0.35 -13.45
CA ASN A 33 -0.37 1.54 -14.07
C ASN A 33 -1.26 2.77 -13.81
N GLU A 34 -0.76 3.94 -14.17
CA GLU A 34 -1.46 5.21 -13.92
C GLU A 34 -2.86 5.27 -14.56
N ALA A 35 -3.04 4.71 -15.75
CA ALA A 35 -4.34 4.69 -16.43
C ALA A 35 -5.35 3.79 -15.68
N GLU A 36 -4.91 2.66 -15.16
CA GLU A 36 -5.73 1.76 -14.35
C GLU A 36 -6.10 2.40 -13.01
N LEU A 37 -5.13 3.05 -12.34
CA LEU A 37 -5.38 3.81 -11.11
C LEU A 37 -6.39 4.93 -11.35
N ALA A 38 -6.24 5.69 -12.43
CA ALA A 38 -7.14 6.78 -12.77
C ALA A 38 -8.59 6.28 -13.01
N ARG A 39 -8.78 5.10 -13.61
CA ARG A 39 -10.10 4.47 -13.77
C ARG A 39 -10.75 4.10 -12.44
N MET A 40 -9.95 3.84 -11.40
CA MET A 40 -10.41 3.58 -10.03
C MET A 40 -10.57 4.87 -9.19
N GLY A 41 -10.27 6.04 -9.78
CA GLY A 41 -10.22 7.31 -9.05
C GLY A 41 -9.06 7.40 -8.08
N LEU A 42 -7.97 6.66 -8.33
CA LEU A 42 -6.76 6.64 -7.53
C LEU A 42 -5.58 7.30 -8.27
N ARG A 43 -4.59 7.73 -7.52
CA ARG A 43 -3.27 8.14 -8.02
C ARG A 43 -2.17 7.55 -7.15
N LEU A 44 -1.06 7.14 -7.75
CA LEU A 44 0.13 6.76 -6.98
C LEU A 44 0.75 8.01 -6.34
N LYS A 45 0.79 8.05 -5.02
CA LYS A 45 1.36 9.16 -4.24
C LYS A 45 2.78 8.86 -3.74
N TYR A 46 3.06 7.60 -3.41
CA TYR A 46 4.36 7.17 -2.92
C TYR A 46 4.62 5.70 -3.24
N ASN A 47 5.86 5.35 -3.57
CA ASN A 47 6.35 3.98 -3.71
C ASN A 47 7.84 3.96 -3.40
N GLY A 48 8.21 3.49 -2.20
CA GLY A 48 9.59 3.56 -1.74
C GLY A 48 9.80 2.87 -0.40
N PRO A 49 10.94 3.11 0.27
CA PRO A 49 11.24 2.58 1.59
C PRO A 49 10.10 2.80 2.61
N LEU A 50 10.11 2.04 3.71
CA LEU A 50 9.14 2.24 4.80
C LEU A 50 9.18 3.70 5.28
N LYS A 51 8.04 4.41 5.23
CA LYS A 51 7.94 5.79 5.72
C LYS A 51 8.26 5.87 7.21
N GLU A 52 8.92 6.95 7.63
CA GLU A 52 9.35 7.17 9.02
C GLU A 52 8.22 6.98 10.03
N GLU A 53 7.02 7.46 9.71
CA GLU A 53 5.81 7.36 10.53
C GLU A 53 5.30 5.92 10.75
N PHE A 54 5.89 4.92 10.10
CA PHE A 54 5.57 3.51 10.31
C PHE A 54 6.74 2.71 10.89
N LYS A 55 7.94 3.29 11.01
CA LYS A 55 9.12 2.59 11.53
C LYS A 55 8.99 2.19 13.00
N GLN A 56 8.18 2.91 13.76
CA GLN A 56 7.89 2.57 15.16
C GLN A 56 6.88 1.42 15.32
N LEU A 57 6.22 0.97 14.25
CA LEU A 57 5.26 -0.13 14.30
C LEU A 57 5.97 -1.49 14.29
N LYS A 58 5.39 -2.46 14.99
CA LYS A 58 5.85 -3.85 14.96
C LYS A 58 5.16 -4.60 13.83
N PHE A 59 5.92 -5.02 12.85
CA PHE A 59 5.44 -5.86 11.75
C PHE A 59 5.71 -7.33 12.06
N GLN A 60 4.71 -8.18 11.89
CA GLN A 60 4.81 -9.61 12.12
C GLN A 60 4.20 -10.38 10.95
N LYS A 61 4.76 -11.56 10.68
CA LYS A 61 4.14 -12.57 9.83
C LYS A 61 2.94 -13.19 10.55
N SER A 62 2.09 -13.88 9.81
CA SER A 62 0.94 -14.61 10.39
C SER A 62 1.35 -15.71 11.39
N ASP A 63 2.61 -16.16 11.34
CA ASP A 63 3.19 -17.12 12.28
C ASP A 63 3.84 -16.47 13.52
N GLY A 64 3.69 -15.14 13.68
CA GLY A 64 4.21 -14.37 14.82
C GLY A 64 5.67 -13.94 14.70
N ARG A 65 6.41 -14.38 13.68
CA ARG A 65 7.80 -13.93 13.47
C ARG A 65 7.84 -12.46 13.07
N GLN A 66 8.74 -11.70 13.69
CA GLN A 66 8.93 -10.29 13.40
C GLN A 66 9.51 -10.09 12.00
N LEU A 67 8.98 -9.12 11.26
CA LEU A 67 9.56 -8.62 10.03
C LEU A 67 10.54 -7.50 10.35
N VAL A 68 11.72 -7.54 9.74
CA VAL A 68 12.74 -6.50 9.90
C VAL A 68 12.32 -5.29 9.06
N SER A 69 12.41 -4.09 9.63
CA SER A 69 11.96 -2.85 8.99
C SER A 69 12.65 -2.54 7.66
N ASP A 70 13.90 -2.95 7.51
CA ASP A 70 14.69 -2.73 6.29
C ASP A 70 14.20 -3.57 5.09
N GLU A 71 13.40 -4.60 5.35
CA GLU A 71 12.76 -5.41 4.30
C GLU A 71 11.42 -4.82 3.83
N LEU A 72 10.93 -3.78 4.50
CA LEU A 72 9.61 -3.21 4.26
C LEU A 72 9.67 -2.01 3.32
N LYS A 73 8.66 -1.91 2.47
CA LYS A 73 8.37 -0.74 1.63
C LYS A 73 6.97 -0.22 1.93
N THR A 74 6.78 1.06 1.65
CA THR A 74 5.46 1.70 1.68
C THR A 74 5.02 2.04 0.27
N ILE A 75 3.75 1.74 -0.03
CA ILE A 75 3.04 2.29 -1.18
C ILE A 75 1.84 3.07 -0.66
N VAL A 76 1.63 4.26 -1.23
CA VAL A 76 0.48 5.10 -0.93
C VAL A 76 -0.25 5.41 -2.22
N PHE A 77 -1.55 5.09 -2.25
CA PHE A 77 -2.48 5.57 -3.25
C PHE A 77 -3.39 6.63 -2.64
N GLU A 78 -3.61 7.72 -3.36
CA GLU A 78 -4.53 8.77 -2.96
C GLU A 78 -5.83 8.66 -3.76
N LYS A 79 -6.97 8.77 -3.08
CA LYS A 79 -8.29 8.84 -3.71
C LYS A 79 -8.54 10.25 -4.24
N VAL A 80 -8.60 10.40 -5.56
CA VAL A 80 -8.77 11.69 -6.23
C VAL A 80 -10.18 11.93 -6.76
N LYS A 81 -11.01 10.89 -6.91
CA LYS A 81 -12.40 10.97 -7.35
C LYS A 81 -13.27 10.01 -6.56
#